data_AF-A0A843EC14-F1
#
_entry.id   AF-A0A843EC14-F1
#
_cell.length_a   1.000
_cell.length_b   1.000
_cell.length_c   1.000
_cell.angle_alpha   90.00
_cell.angle_beta   90.00
_cell.angle_gamma   90.00
#
_symmetry.space_group_name_H-M   'P 1'
#
loop_
_entity.id
_entity.type
_entity.pdbx_description
1 polymer ?
#
loop_
_entity_poly.entity_id
_entity_poly.type
_entity_poly.pdbx_seq_one_letter_code
_entity_poly.pdbx_strand_id
1 'polypeptide(L)'
;FDWSSLYQTGVREVYFMGDMPEFTGEAPASVTVYRSDKSDTWSSYPAEVLSILNYSKGKFSFNYCLIDDSIMVTKWVKGAELDIPAAINVNGTEYPVKVIGCNAFEKSSVTHVRIPDSIEQIQTRAFYQCSSLEQIMWGQSPSVKILADECFRACLKLRSSTETIPEGVGFIGFEAFRDCHMFRTLVIPNTVSDIRGGAFYNCTSLADVTLSNALKSIPERCFGYCSSLDGVIIPDSVTEIRENAFYRCSVLRSINTNNAETVGNSAFYDCQNLENVTLGKGLKTIGNESLGHNLMLTNVYAYCGQPQGFASCGMSESATLYANYDVAANWSAPHQVLEKEDDLRKSFEAATMPYVVGSMILIIILLGVLTWRYRSKYLV
;
A
#
# COMPACT_ATOMS: atom_id res chain seq x y z
N PHE A 1 13.88 22.93 1.11
CA PHE A 1 14.37 21.89 0.19
C PHE A 1 15.71 22.32 -0.37
N ASP A 2 16.54 21.37 -0.80
CA ASP A 2 17.83 21.69 -1.42
C ASP A 2 17.85 21.17 -2.86
N TRP A 3 18.03 22.09 -3.82
CA TRP A 3 18.15 21.75 -5.23
C TRP A 3 19.31 20.80 -5.52
N SER A 4 20.37 20.83 -4.70
CA SER A 4 21.52 19.93 -4.84
C SER A 4 21.13 18.45 -4.65
N SER A 5 20.08 18.19 -3.86
CA SER A 5 19.59 16.84 -3.60
C SER A 5 18.86 16.24 -4.80
N LEU A 6 18.28 17.08 -5.67
CA LEU A 6 17.66 16.66 -6.93
C LEU A 6 18.70 16.28 -8.00
N TYR A 7 19.96 16.70 -7.86
CA TYR A 7 21.03 16.40 -8.82
C TYR A 7 21.25 14.88 -8.98
N GLN A 8 21.03 14.11 -7.91
CA GLN A 8 21.28 12.67 -7.89
C GLN A 8 20.05 11.81 -8.22
N THR A 9 18.87 12.42 -8.36
CA THR A 9 17.60 11.68 -8.53
C THR A 9 17.29 11.39 -9.99
N GLY A 10 17.95 12.06 -10.94
CA GLY A 10 17.65 11.96 -12.37
C GLY A 10 16.35 12.68 -12.78
N VAL A 11 15.70 13.40 -11.86
CA VAL A 11 14.54 14.24 -12.16
C VAL A 11 14.94 15.30 -13.19
N ARG A 12 14.15 15.44 -14.25
CA ARG A 12 14.36 16.41 -15.33
C ARG A 12 13.37 17.55 -15.32
N GLU A 13 12.23 17.38 -14.67
CA GLU A 13 11.13 18.33 -14.69
C GLU A 13 10.51 18.42 -13.29
N VAL A 14 10.27 19.64 -12.82
CA VAL A 14 9.63 19.89 -11.52
C VAL A 14 8.46 20.84 -11.74
N TYR A 15 7.27 20.39 -11.40
CA TYR A 15 6.03 21.16 -11.55
C TYR A 15 5.58 21.65 -10.17
N PHE A 16 5.50 22.96 -9.95
CA PHE A 16 4.74 23.46 -8.80
C PHE A 16 3.42 24.13 -9.22
N MET A 17 2.36 23.59 -8.62
CA MET A 17 0.96 23.97 -8.90
C MET A 17 0.40 24.96 -7.85
N GLY A 18 1.22 25.35 -6.87
CA GLY A 18 0.92 26.28 -5.79
C GLY A 18 2.10 27.20 -5.51
N ASP A 19 2.25 27.68 -4.27
CA ASP A 19 3.47 28.43 -3.89
C ASP A 19 4.67 27.49 -3.84
N MET A 20 5.83 27.96 -4.32
CA MET A 20 7.07 27.20 -4.21
C MET A 20 7.49 27.16 -2.73
N PRO A 21 7.74 25.98 -2.15
CA PRO A 21 8.32 25.90 -0.82
C PRO A 21 9.73 26.51 -0.84
N GLU A 22 10.25 26.91 0.32
CA GLU A 22 11.61 27.46 0.38
C GLU A 22 12.64 26.43 -0.13
N PHE A 23 13.34 26.79 -1.18
CA PHE A 23 14.49 26.08 -1.70
C PHE A 23 15.77 26.87 -1.42
N THR A 24 16.82 26.17 -1.01
CA THR A 24 18.17 26.69 -0.98
C THR A 24 18.91 26.27 -2.25
N GLY A 25 19.71 27.18 -2.81
CA GLY A 25 20.46 26.96 -4.05
C GLY A 25 19.68 27.31 -5.32
N GLU A 26 20.30 27.10 -6.48
CA GLU A 26 19.66 27.28 -7.79
C GLU A 26 19.16 25.94 -8.33
N ALA A 27 18.05 25.96 -9.08
CA ALA A 27 17.58 24.79 -9.80
C ALA A 27 18.68 24.32 -10.77
N PRO A 28 18.98 23.01 -10.86
CA PRO A 28 20.01 22.53 -11.77
C PRO A 28 19.66 22.90 -13.21
N ALA A 29 20.65 23.30 -14.02
CA ALA A 29 20.43 23.66 -15.44
C ALA A 29 19.81 22.53 -16.28
N SER A 30 19.88 21.29 -15.80
CA SER A 30 19.29 20.11 -16.43
C SER A 30 17.88 19.78 -15.95
N VAL A 31 17.29 20.63 -15.09
CA VAL A 31 15.96 20.50 -14.53
C VAL A 31 15.13 21.68 -15.01
N THR A 32 14.10 21.41 -15.78
CA THR A 32 13.10 22.43 -16.14
C THR A 32 12.12 22.57 -15.00
N VAL A 33 11.93 23.80 -14.53
CA VAL A 33 10.96 24.11 -13.47
C VAL A 33 9.73 24.75 -14.11
N TYR A 34 8.55 24.26 -13.75
CA TYR A 34 7.27 24.77 -14.23
C TYR A 34 6.45 25.37 -13.07
N ARG A 35 5.86 26.54 -13.26
CA ARG A 35 4.85 27.15 -12.35
C ARG A 35 3.49 27.23 -12.99
N SER A 36 2.46 27.14 -12.17
CA SER A 36 1.15 27.74 -12.46
C SER A 36 1.24 29.26 -12.74
N ASP A 37 0.51 29.73 -13.74
CA ASP A 37 0.29 31.15 -14.08
C ASP A 37 -0.27 32.02 -12.95
N LYS A 38 -0.80 31.42 -11.87
CA LYS A 38 -1.26 32.13 -10.67
C LYS A 38 -0.16 32.34 -9.62
N SER A 39 1.03 31.80 -9.85
CA SER A 39 2.16 31.86 -8.91
C SER A 39 3.14 32.98 -9.30
N ASP A 40 2.65 34.22 -9.26
CA ASP A 40 3.41 35.41 -9.67
C ASP A 40 4.63 35.70 -8.76
N THR A 41 4.72 35.04 -7.61
CA THR A 41 5.75 35.25 -6.58
C THR A 41 7.14 34.71 -6.96
N TRP A 42 7.28 33.91 -8.03
CA TRP A 42 8.57 33.30 -8.39
C TRP A 42 9.40 34.11 -9.39
N SER A 43 9.29 35.44 -9.37
CA SER A 43 10.04 36.31 -10.30
C SER A 43 11.57 36.11 -10.25
N SER A 44 12.10 35.49 -9.19
CA SER A 44 13.53 35.19 -9.04
C SER A 44 13.99 33.84 -9.59
N TYR A 45 13.12 32.98 -10.13
CA TYR A 45 13.49 31.65 -10.62
C TYR A 45 13.22 31.48 -12.13
N PRO A 46 14.15 30.89 -12.90
CA PRO A 46 13.93 30.56 -14.30
C PRO A 46 12.95 29.38 -14.38
N ALA A 47 11.65 29.67 -14.40
CA ALA A 47 10.60 28.68 -14.50
C ALA A 47 9.65 28.99 -15.66
N GLU A 48 9.28 27.96 -16.41
CA GLU A 48 8.26 28.03 -17.44
C GLU A 48 6.87 28.18 -16.82
N VAL A 49 6.01 28.99 -17.43
CA VAL A 49 4.67 29.27 -16.92
C VAL A 49 3.65 28.35 -17.61
N LEU A 50 3.00 27.51 -16.83
CA LEU A 50 1.87 26.68 -17.21
C LEU A 50 0.60 27.52 -17.31
N SER A 51 -0.06 27.45 -18.46
CA SER A 51 -1.40 28.01 -18.63
C SER A 51 -2.42 27.10 -17.95
N ILE A 52 -3.11 27.61 -16.93
CA ILE A 52 -4.15 26.86 -16.22
C ILE A 52 -5.49 27.09 -16.91
N LEU A 53 -5.98 26.06 -17.57
CA LEU A 53 -7.23 26.05 -18.32
C LEU A 53 -8.36 25.44 -17.47
N ASN A 54 -9.60 25.74 -17.84
CA ASN A 54 -10.78 25.15 -17.20
C ASN A 54 -11.50 24.20 -18.16
N TYR A 55 -11.81 23.00 -17.67
CA TYR A 55 -12.71 22.07 -18.32
C TYR A 55 -14.05 22.06 -17.59
N SER A 56 -15.15 22.14 -18.33
CA SER A 56 -16.50 22.10 -17.79
C SER A 56 -17.40 21.22 -18.66
N LYS A 57 -18.04 20.23 -18.05
CA LYS A 57 -19.01 19.35 -18.72
C LYS A 57 -20.18 19.07 -17.77
N GLY A 58 -21.39 19.43 -18.19
CA GLY A 58 -22.58 19.27 -17.38
C GLY A 58 -22.47 20.00 -16.03
N LYS A 59 -22.56 19.24 -14.92
CA LYS A 59 -22.55 19.78 -13.55
C LYS A 59 -21.16 19.82 -12.90
N PHE A 60 -20.12 19.39 -13.59
CA PHE A 60 -18.78 19.37 -13.04
C PHE A 60 -17.79 20.23 -13.82
N SER A 61 -16.77 20.71 -13.13
CA SER A 61 -15.63 21.39 -13.74
C SER A 61 -14.35 21.18 -12.95
N PHE A 62 -13.23 21.20 -13.65
CA PHE A 62 -11.90 21.14 -13.07
C PHE A 62 -10.93 22.00 -13.87
N ASN A 63 -9.82 22.38 -13.24
CA ASN A 63 -8.71 23.02 -13.91
C ASN A 63 -7.70 21.97 -14.36
N TYR A 64 -7.02 22.26 -15.45
CA TYR A 64 -5.99 21.43 -16.02
C TYR A 64 -4.87 22.29 -16.62
N CYS A 65 -3.72 21.70 -16.89
CA CYS A 65 -2.67 22.30 -17.71
C CYS A 65 -2.23 21.31 -18.80
N LEU A 66 -1.70 21.86 -19.88
CA LEU A 66 -0.97 21.10 -20.88
C LEU A 66 0.49 20.98 -20.44
N ILE A 67 1.01 19.76 -20.44
CA ILE A 67 2.40 19.41 -20.18
C ILE A 67 2.85 18.59 -21.39
N ASP A 68 3.70 19.19 -22.22
CA ASP A 68 4.14 18.67 -23.52
C ASP A 68 2.97 18.19 -24.39
N ASP A 69 2.84 16.87 -24.57
CA ASP A 69 1.84 16.21 -25.40
C ASP A 69 0.62 15.70 -24.62
N SER A 70 0.45 16.12 -23.37
CA SER A 70 -0.54 15.54 -22.46
C SER A 70 -1.15 16.55 -21.49
N ILE A 71 -2.26 16.15 -20.87
CA ILE A 71 -2.97 16.96 -19.90
C ILE A 71 -2.83 16.38 -18.50
N MET A 72 -2.58 17.29 -17.55
CA MET A 72 -2.66 17.05 -16.12
C MET A 72 -3.87 17.77 -15.51
N VAL A 73 -4.72 17.04 -14.80
CA VAL A 73 -5.79 17.63 -13.98
C VAL A 73 -5.17 18.24 -12.73
N THR A 74 -5.42 19.53 -12.47
CA THR A 74 -4.68 20.29 -11.45
C THR A 74 -5.55 20.68 -10.26
N LYS A 75 -6.86 20.85 -10.48
CA LYS A 75 -7.78 21.23 -9.39
C LYS A 75 -9.24 20.94 -9.72
N TRP A 76 -9.93 20.24 -8.84
CA TRP A 76 -11.37 20.11 -8.84
C TRP A 76 -12.03 21.41 -8.45
N VAL A 77 -13.03 21.83 -9.22
CA VAL A 77 -13.76 23.08 -8.95
C VAL A 77 -15.13 22.78 -8.37
N LYS A 78 -15.92 21.91 -9.00
CA LYS A 78 -17.26 21.56 -8.52
C LYS A 78 -17.77 20.26 -9.13
N GLY A 79 -18.75 19.65 -8.46
CA GLY A 79 -19.45 18.44 -8.88
C GLY A 79 -19.40 17.37 -7.78
N ALA A 80 -20.40 16.49 -7.75
CA ALA A 80 -20.43 15.32 -6.87
C ALA A 80 -19.98 14.04 -7.60
N GLU A 81 -20.34 13.92 -8.88
CA GLU A 81 -19.88 12.86 -9.78
C GLU A 81 -18.84 13.42 -10.74
N LEU A 82 -17.70 12.75 -10.81
CA LEU A 82 -16.60 13.10 -11.70
C LEU A 82 -16.45 12.04 -12.78
N ASP A 83 -16.41 12.52 -14.03
CA ASP A 83 -16.10 11.72 -15.22
C ASP A 83 -14.92 12.38 -15.94
N ILE A 84 -13.69 11.94 -15.63
CA ILE A 84 -12.49 12.52 -16.25
C ILE A 84 -12.47 12.06 -17.72
N PRO A 85 -12.46 12.98 -18.70
CA PRO A 85 -12.40 12.59 -20.10
C PRO A 85 -11.03 12.00 -20.43
N ALA A 86 -10.97 11.04 -21.35
CA ALA A 86 -9.70 10.44 -21.79
C ALA A 86 -8.80 11.45 -22.56
N ALA A 87 -9.41 12.45 -23.19
CA ALA A 87 -8.72 13.53 -23.89
C ALA A 87 -9.53 14.83 -23.85
N ILE A 88 -8.86 15.97 -24.01
CA ILE A 88 -9.48 17.29 -24.10
C ILE A 88 -8.97 17.99 -25.35
N ASN A 89 -9.88 18.61 -26.11
CA ASN A 89 -9.53 19.45 -27.24
C ASN A 89 -9.10 20.84 -26.76
N VAL A 90 -7.88 21.23 -27.08
CA VAL A 90 -7.32 22.56 -26.84
C VAL A 90 -6.98 23.16 -28.20
N ASN A 91 -7.73 24.20 -28.60
CA ASN A 91 -7.54 24.93 -29.86
C ASN A 91 -7.49 24.04 -31.12
N GLY A 92 -8.36 23.03 -31.20
CA GLY A 92 -8.45 22.13 -32.35
C GLY A 92 -7.52 20.93 -32.29
N THR A 93 -6.60 20.86 -31.33
CA THR A 93 -5.73 19.70 -31.10
C THR A 93 -6.24 18.91 -29.89
N GLU A 94 -6.35 17.60 -30.02
CA GLU A 94 -6.79 16.71 -28.95
C GLU A 94 -5.59 16.19 -28.16
N TYR A 95 -5.60 16.40 -26.83
CA TYR A 95 -4.53 15.97 -25.94
C TYR A 95 -5.05 14.95 -24.94
N PRO A 96 -4.37 13.80 -24.76
CA PRO A 96 -4.76 12.79 -23.78
C PRO A 96 -4.60 13.33 -22.34
N VAL A 97 -5.56 13.02 -21.49
CA VAL A 97 -5.44 13.27 -20.04
C VAL A 97 -4.69 12.10 -19.44
N LYS A 98 -3.42 12.33 -19.06
CA LYS A 98 -2.50 11.29 -18.55
C LYS A 98 -2.29 11.35 -17.05
N VAL A 99 -2.50 12.51 -16.41
CA VAL A 99 -2.09 12.71 -15.01
C VAL A 99 -3.22 13.33 -14.18
N ILE A 100 -3.45 12.76 -13.00
CA ILE A 100 -4.17 13.44 -11.92
C ILE A 100 -3.12 14.05 -10.99
N GLY A 101 -3.04 15.37 -11.01
CA GLY A 101 -1.98 16.14 -10.37
C GLY A 101 -2.08 16.17 -8.85
N CYS A 102 -1.00 16.66 -8.22
CA CYS A 102 -0.93 16.83 -6.77
C CYS A 102 -2.11 17.64 -6.24
N ASN A 103 -2.72 17.16 -5.15
CA ASN A 103 -3.83 17.81 -4.46
C ASN A 103 -5.06 18.12 -5.34
N ALA A 104 -5.16 17.56 -6.55
CA ALA A 104 -6.16 17.96 -7.53
C ALA A 104 -7.59 17.88 -6.98
N PHE A 105 -7.90 16.86 -6.19
CA PHE A 105 -9.20 16.64 -5.57
C PHE A 105 -9.17 16.78 -4.04
N GLU A 106 -8.11 17.33 -3.45
CA GLU A 106 -7.97 17.40 -1.99
C GLU A 106 -9.25 17.96 -1.33
N LYS A 107 -9.76 17.24 -0.33
CA LYS A 107 -10.95 17.58 0.47
C LYS A 107 -12.22 17.81 -0.36
N SER A 108 -12.23 17.35 -1.61
CA SER A 108 -13.38 17.53 -2.48
C SER A 108 -14.56 16.68 -2.01
N SER A 109 -15.77 17.13 -2.34
CA SER A 109 -17.02 16.44 -2.04
C SER A 109 -17.39 15.38 -3.06
N VAL A 110 -16.44 14.92 -3.90
CA VAL A 110 -16.71 13.87 -4.89
C VAL A 110 -17.13 12.59 -4.18
N THR A 111 -18.16 11.94 -4.71
CA THR A 111 -18.66 10.65 -4.20
C THR A 111 -18.29 9.50 -5.11
N HIS A 112 -18.21 9.75 -6.42
CA HIS A 112 -17.88 8.76 -7.44
C HIS A 112 -16.93 9.38 -8.46
N VAL A 113 -15.87 8.64 -8.80
CA VAL A 113 -14.86 9.08 -9.77
C VAL A 113 -14.70 8.02 -10.84
N ARG A 114 -14.91 8.39 -12.10
CA ARG A 114 -14.50 7.59 -13.27
C ARG A 114 -13.12 8.04 -13.73
N ILE A 115 -12.17 7.12 -13.74
CA ILE A 115 -10.80 7.33 -14.21
C ILE A 115 -10.64 6.59 -15.54
N PRO A 116 -10.41 7.31 -16.67
CA PRO A 116 -10.27 6.70 -17.98
C PRO A 116 -8.94 5.96 -18.13
N ASP A 117 -8.87 5.08 -19.14
CA ASP A 117 -7.69 4.26 -19.43
C ASP A 117 -6.43 5.07 -19.76
N SER A 118 -6.58 6.33 -20.16
CA SER A 118 -5.49 7.24 -20.50
C SER A 118 -4.68 7.71 -19.30
N ILE A 119 -5.21 7.61 -18.07
CA ILE A 119 -4.48 8.04 -16.88
C ILE A 119 -3.36 7.05 -16.59
N GLU A 120 -2.13 7.56 -16.50
CA GLU A 120 -0.91 6.81 -16.22
C GLU A 120 -0.43 7.05 -14.78
N GLN A 121 -0.76 8.21 -14.20
CA GLN A 121 -0.27 8.61 -12.88
C GLN A 121 -1.33 9.31 -12.03
N ILE A 122 -1.42 8.91 -10.76
CA ILE A 122 -2.17 9.62 -9.72
C ILE A 122 -1.16 10.13 -8.70
N GLN A 123 -0.97 11.45 -8.67
CA GLN A 123 0.10 12.09 -7.91
C GLN A 123 -0.24 12.31 -6.44
N THR A 124 0.75 12.82 -5.70
CA THR A 124 0.72 12.97 -4.25
C THR A 124 -0.51 13.72 -3.79
N ARG A 125 -1.23 13.15 -2.82
CA ARG A 125 -2.45 13.75 -2.24
C ARG A 125 -3.56 14.05 -3.25
N ALA A 126 -3.56 13.45 -4.44
CA ALA A 126 -4.55 13.71 -5.49
C ALA A 126 -6.00 13.70 -4.97
N PHE A 127 -6.39 12.72 -4.14
CA PHE A 127 -7.70 12.59 -3.50
C PHE A 127 -7.61 12.65 -1.96
N TYR A 128 -6.59 13.31 -1.42
CA TYR A 128 -6.38 13.43 0.02
C TYR A 128 -7.61 13.99 0.72
N GLN A 129 -8.10 13.31 1.76
CA GLN A 129 -9.27 13.70 2.54
C GLN A 129 -10.55 13.88 1.70
N CYS A 130 -10.69 13.19 0.56
CA CYS A 130 -11.98 13.01 -0.11
C CYS A 130 -12.88 12.07 0.72
N SER A 131 -13.33 12.53 1.89
CA SER A 131 -14.05 11.71 2.88
C SER A 131 -15.42 11.23 2.41
N SER A 132 -15.95 11.83 1.35
CA SER A 132 -17.21 11.45 0.71
C SER A 132 -17.04 10.49 -0.46
N LEU A 133 -15.81 10.21 -0.91
CA LEU A 133 -15.55 9.31 -2.03
C LEU A 133 -15.93 7.88 -1.63
N GLU A 134 -16.88 7.31 -2.32
CA GLU A 134 -17.43 5.97 -2.07
C GLU A 134 -16.87 4.94 -3.07
N GLN A 135 -16.59 5.37 -4.31
CA GLN A 135 -16.19 4.47 -5.38
C GLN A 135 -15.28 5.13 -6.41
N ILE A 136 -14.25 4.38 -6.82
CA ILE A 136 -13.46 4.63 -8.03
C ILE A 136 -13.89 3.61 -9.08
N MET A 137 -14.19 4.09 -10.27
CA MET A 137 -14.51 3.29 -11.45
C MET A 137 -13.38 3.46 -12.46
N TRP A 138 -12.58 2.41 -12.64
CA TRP A 138 -11.54 2.40 -13.65
C TRP A 138 -12.13 2.13 -15.04
N GLY A 139 -11.44 2.62 -16.07
CA GLY A 139 -11.72 2.20 -17.44
C GLY A 139 -11.45 0.70 -17.67
N GLN A 140 -11.68 0.24 -18.90
CA GLN A 140 -11.63 -1.20 -19.20
C GLN A 140 -10.21 -1.76 -19.22
N SER A 141 -9.19 -0.92 -19.40
CA SER A 141 -7.78 -1.29 -19.48
C SER A 141 -6.90 -0.16 -18.92
N PRO A 142 -6.87 0.01 -17.59
CA PRO A 142 -6.23 1.17 -16.97
C PRO A 142 -4.72 1.21 -17.22
N SER A 143 -4.18 2.36 -17.64
CA SER A 143 -2.74 2.54 -17.87
C SER A 143 -1.96 2.92 -16.60
N VAL A 144 -2.64 3.11 -15.47
CA VAL A 144 -2.05 3.62 -14.22
C VAL A 144 -0.89 2.75 -13.76
N LYS A 145 0.27 3.39 -13.56
CA LYS A 145 1.50 2.73 -13.07
C LYS A 145 1.82 3.09 -11.62
N ILE A 146 1.45 4.31 -11.21
CA ILE A 146 1.89 4.91 -9.97
C ILE A 146 0.68 5.43 -9.20
N LEU A 147 0.53 4.94 -7.97
CA LEU A 147 -0.31 5.54 -6.94
C LEU A 147 0.62 6.24 -5.96
N ALA A 148 0.75 7.56 -6.05
CA ALA A 148 1.75 8.30 -5.28
C ALA A 148 1.35 8.50 -3.80
N ASP A 149 2.23 9.14 -3.05
CA ASP A 149 2.11 9.33 -1.61
C ASP A 149 0.77 9.98 -1.21
N GLU A 150 0.09 9.39 -0.23
CA GLU A 150 -1.15 9.89 0.35
C GLU A 150 -2.29 10.12 -0.66
N CYS A 151 -2.22 9.56 -1.88
CA CYS A 151 -3.13 9.90 -2.98
C CYS A 151 -4.61 9.61 -2.68
N PHE A 152 -4.92 8.62 -1.83
CA PHE A 152 -6.27 8.32 -1.33
C PHE A 152 -6.35 8.33 0.20
N ARG A 153 -5.40 8.99 0.87
CA ARG A 153 -5.38 9.03 2.33
C ARG A 153 -6.65 9.72 2.86
N ALA A 154 -7.25 9.11 3.89
CA ALA A 154 -8.48 9.55 4.51
C ALA A 154 -9.68 9.62 3.56
N CYS A 155 -9.71 8.78 2.52
CA CYS A 155 -10.93 8.47 1.78
C CYS A 155 -11.83 7.53 2.61
N LEU A 156 -12.39 8.07 3.70
CA LEU A 156 -13.04 7.29 4.78
C LEU A 156 -14.19 6.38 4.32
N LYS A 157 -14.85 6.73 3.21
CA LYS A 157 -15.99 5.98 2.66
C LYS A 157 -15.64 5.12 1.45
N LEU A 158 -14.40 5.16 0.96
CA LEU A 158 -14.01 4.47 -0.25
C LEU A 158 -14.08 2.96 0.01
N ARG A 159 -14.96 2.29 -0.74
CA ARG A 159 -15.13 0.85 -0.63
C ARG A 159 -14.09 0.16 -1.48
N SER A 160 -13.50 -0.90 -0.94
CA SER A 160 -12.64 -1.76 -1.74
C SER A 160 -13.46 -2.73 -2.59
N SER A 161 -12.93 -3.02 -3.77
CA SER A 161 -13.30 -4.12 -4.66
C SER A 161 -12.03 -4.88 -5.08
N THR A 162 -12.18 -5.95 -5.85
CA THR A 162 -11.06 -6.68 -6.46
C THR A 162 -10.25 -5.82 -7.45
N GLU A 163 -10.78 -4.68 -7.86
CA GLU A 163 -10.18 -3.74 -8.83
C GLU A 163 -9.79 -2.42 -8.16
N THR A 164 -9.77 -2.34 -6.82
CA THR A 164 -9.37 -1.11 -6.09
C THR A 164 -8.00 -0.61 -6.56
N ILE A 165 -7.07 -1.55 -6.73
CA ILE A 165 -5.76 -1.33 -7.33
C ILE A 165 -5.79 -2.03 -8.69
N PRO A 166 -5.79 -1.30 -9.82
CA PRO A 166 -5.89 -1.90 -11.13
C PRO A 166 -4.61 -2.69 -11.49
N GLU A 167 -4.77 -3.70 -12.32
CA GLU A 167 -3.64 -4.40 -12.93
C GLU A 167 -2.76 -3.41 -13.70
N GLY A 168 -1.44 -3.48 -13.50
CA GLY A 168 -0.48 -2.58 -14.15
C GLY A 168 0.13 -1.54 -13.21
N VAL A 169 -0.43 -1.33 -12.02
CA VAL A 169 0.19 -0.53 -10.96
C VAL A 169 1.45 -1.24 -10.48
N GLY A 170 2.59 -0.56 -10.55
CA GLY A 170 3.89 -1.07 -10.09
C GLY A 170 4.31 -0.56 -8.71
N PHE A 171 3.78 0.59 -8.32
CA PHE A 171 4.21 1.35 -7.15
C PHE A 171 3.03 1.92 -6.35
N ILE A 172 3.08 1.75 -5.03
CA ILE A 172 2.15 2.34 -4.06
C ILE A 172 2.93 3.19 -3.06
N GLY A 173 2.65 4.48 -3.04
CA GLY A 173 3.34 5.49 -2.26
C GLY A 173 3.05 5.46 -0.76
N PHE A 174 3.80 6.28 -0.03
CA PHE A 174 3.73 6.40 1.42
C PHE A 174 2.32 6.80 1.83
N GLU A 175 1.71 6.05 2.74
CA GLU A 175 0.35 6.31 3.23
C GLU A 175 -0.75 6.44 2.14
N ALA A 176 -0.54 5.88 0.94
CA ALA A 176 -1.44 6.08 -0.21
C ALA A 176 -2.92 5.81 0.09
N PHE A 177 -3.24 4.79 0.88
CA PHE A 177 -4.59 4.41 1.30
C PHE A 177 -4.76 4.45 2.83
N ARG A 178 -3.94 5.22 3.54
CA ARG A 178 -4.07 5.37 4.99
C ARG A 178 -5.48 5.88 5.35
N ASP A 179 -6.06 5.36 6.43
CA ASP A 179 -7.40 5.73 6.93
C ASP A 179 -8.56 5.42 5.94
N CYS A 180 -8.38 4.49 4.98
CA CYS A 180 -9.46 3.97 4.13
C CYS A 180 -10.34 2.96 4.90
N HIS A 181 -11.14 3.47 5.84
CA HIS A 181 -11.85 2.66 6.84
C HIS A 181 -12.88 1.67 6.28
N MET A 182 -13.32 1.81 5.02
CA MET A 182 -14.31 0.94 4.39
C MET A 182 -13.71 -0.18 3.53
N PHE A 183 -12.38 -0.33 3.50
CA PHE A 183 -11.75 -1.47 2.86
C PHE A 183 -12.10 -2.73 3.66
N ARG A 184 -12.71 -3.73 3.02
CA ARG A 184 -13.01 -5.03 3.64
C ARG A 184 -12.06 -6.11 3.15
N THR A 185 -11.91 -6.16 1.83
CA THR A 185 -10.98 -7.06 1.15
C THR A 185 -10.05 -6.23 0.27
N LEU A 186 -8.79 -6.60 0.18
CA LEU A 186 -7.83 -5.92 -0.68
C LEU A 186 -7.00 -6.93 -1.46
N VAL A 187 -6.96 -6.77 -2.77
CA VAL A 187 -6.06 -7.54 -3.64
C VAL A 187 -4.98 -6.59 -4.14
N ILE A 188 -3.73 -6.90 -3.83
CA ILE A 188 -2.56 -6.21 -4.35
C ILE A 188 -2.07 -7.00 -5.57
N PRO A 189 -2.23 -6.49 -6.81
CA PRO A 189 -1.83 -7.20 -8.02
C PRO A 189 -0.36 -7.59 -8.03
N ASN A 190 -0.01 -8.70 -8.69
CA ASN A 190 1.39 -9.15 -8.83
C ASN A 190 2.27 -8.18 -9.64
N THR A 191 1.66 -7.19 -10.29
CA THR A 191 2.38 -6.07 -10.93
C THR A 191 2.98 -5.10 -9.91
N VAL A 192 2.43 -5.02 -8.69
CA VAL A 192 2.94 -4.18 -7.61
C VAL A 192 4.18 -4.82 -7.00
N SER A 193 5.33 -4.14 -7.10
CA SER A 193 6.61 -4.63 -6.56
C SER A 193 7.20 -3.73 -5.47
N ASP A 194 6.75 -2.47 -5.38
CA ASP A 194 7.16 -1.50 -4.37
C ASP A 194 5.92 -0.91 -3.68
N ILE A 195 5.89 -1.02 -2.36
CA ILE A 195 4.91 -0.41 -1.48
C ILE A 195 5.73 0.40 -0.46
N ARG A 196 5.26 1.59 -0.09
CA ARG A 196 5.93 2.43 0.90
C ARG A 196 5.23 2.41 2.25
N GLY A 197 5.92 2.94 3.26
CA GLY A 197 5.48 2.91 4.65
C GLY A 197 4.05 3.40 4.84
N GLY A 198 3.30 2.72 5.70
CA GLY A 198 1.94 3.11 6.08
C GLY A 198 0.89 3.07 4.98
N ALA A 199 1.16 2.48 3.80
CA ALA A 199 0.26 2.51 2.64
C ALA A 199 -1.19 2.11 2.96
N PHE A 200 -1.43 1.18 3.89
CA PHE A 200 -2.76 0.75 4.33
C PHE A 200 -2.94 0.92 5.84
N TYR A 201 -2.23 1.86 6.45
CA TYR A 201 -2.29 2.13 7.87
C TYR A 201 -3.71 2.55 8.30
N ASN A 202 -4.18 2.00 9.41
CA ASN A 202 -5.47 2.29 10.01
C ASN A 202 -6.66 2.03 9.06
N CYS A 203 -6.54 1.08 8.12
CA CYS A 203 -7.67 0.52 7.37
C CYS A 203 -8.47 -0.42 8.29
N THR A 204 -9.20 0.15 9.24
CA THR A 204 -9.76 -0.58 10.39
C THR A 204 -10.73 -1.72 10.05
N SER A 205 -11.44 -1.65 8.92
CA SER A 205 -12.34 -2.73 8.47
C SER A 205 -11.67 -3.77 7.56
N LEU A 206 -10.38 -3.63 7.26
CA LEU A 206 -9.68 -4.53 6.35
C LEU A 206 -9.56 -5.89 7.03
N ALA A 207 -10.30 -6.87 6.52
CA ALA A 207 -10.38 -8.22 7.07
C ALA A 207 -9.50 -9.20 6.31
N ASP A 208 -9.36 -9.01 5.00
CA ASP A 208 -8.62 -9.90 4.11
C ASP A 208 -7.71 -9.11 3.18
N VAL A 209 -6.45 -9.53 3.09
CA VAL A 209 -5.49 -8.99 2.12
C VAL A 209 -4.78 -10.11 1.35
N THR A 210 -4.77 -9.99 0.02
CA THR A 210 -3.90 -10.77 -0.86
C THR A 210 -2.72 -9.91 -1.25
N LEU A 211 -1.52 -10.31 -0.81
CA LEU A 211 -0.27 -9.62 -1.13
C LEU A 211 0.27 -10.05 -2.49
N SER A 212 1.01 -9.14 -3.13
CA SER A 212 1.71 -9.42 -4.39
C SER A 212 2.90 -10.35 -4.16
N ASN A 213 3.03 -11.37 -5.01
CA ASN A 213 4.19 -12.26 -5.01
C ASN A 213 5.47 -11.59 -5.52
N ALA A 214 5.41 -10.35 -6.03
CA ALA A 214 6.59 -9.59 -6.43
C ALA A 214 7.24 -8.81 -5.27
N LEU A 215 6.58 -8.70 -4.11
CA LEU A 215 7.08 -7.93 -2.98
C LEU A 215 8.36 -8.53 -2.39
N LYS A 216 9.32 -7.67 -2.04
CA LYS A 216 10.56 -8.04 -1.33
C LYS A 216 10.52 -7.76 0.16
N SER A 217 9.68 -6.81 0.57
CA SER A 217 9.50 -6.41 1.95
C SER A 217 8.06 -6.00 2.22
N ILE A 218 7.62 -6.16 3.47
CA ILE A 218 6.43 -5.50 3.99
C ILE A 218 6.89 -4.23 4.74
N PRO A 219 6.56 -3.02 4.23
CA PRO A 219 7.11 -1.76 4.73
C PRO A 219 6.70 -1.40 6.15
N GLU A 220 7.37 -0.39 6.73
CA GLU A 220 7.01 0.05 8.08
C GLU A 220 5.55 0.50 8.16
N ARG A 221 4.85 0.11 9.23
CA ARG A 221 3.44 0.48 9.48
C ARG A 221 2.44 0.08 8.37
N CYS A 222 2.82 -0.75 7.39
CA CYS A 222 2.02 -0.99 6.18
C CYS A 222 0.55 -1.36 6.47
N PHE A 223 0.32 -2.26 7.43
CA PHE A 223 -0.99 -2.70 7.90
C PHE A 223 -1.21 -2.41 9.40
N GLY A 224 -0.47 -1.45 9.96
CA GLY A 224 -0.66 -1.07 11.37
C GLY A 224 -2.09 -0.56 11.61
N TYR A 225 -2.70 -0.93 12.73
CA TYR A 225 -4.09 -0.64 13.09
C TYR A 225 -5.16 -1.18 12.13
N CYS A 226 -4.84 -2.18 11.30
CA CYS A 226 -5.86 -2.96 10.57
C CYS A 226 -6.57 -3.93 11.54
N SER A 227 -7.39 -3.37 12.44
CA SER A 227 -7.99 -4.08 13.58
C SER A 227 -8.91 -5.24 13.22
N SER A 228 -9.41 -5.32 11.99
CA SER A 228 -10.24 -6.42 11.49
C SER A 228 -9.47 -7.49 10.73
N LEU A 229 -8.15 -7.35 10.52
CA LEU A 229 -7.35 -8.27 9.73
C LEU A 229 -7.17 -9.60 10.47
N ASP A 230 -7.88 -10.64 10.04
CA ASP A 230 -7.91 -11.97 10.70
C ASP A 230 -6.74 -12.87 10.27
N GLY A 231 -6.27 -12.69 9.03
CA GLY A 231 -5.16 -13.46 8.48
C GLY A 231 -4.45 -12.73 7.35
N VAL A 232 -3.16 -13.06 7.19
CA VAL A 232 -2.34 -12.61 6.06
C VAL A 232 -1.39 -13.72 5.65
N ILE A 233 -1.33 -14.00 4.35
CA ILE A 233 -0.33 -14.91 3.78
C ILE A 233 0.84 -14.05 3.33
N ILE A 234 1.99 -14.23 3.97
CA ILE A 234 3.24 -13.57 3.61
C ILE A 234 3.85 -14.31 2.42
N PRO A 235 4.04 -13.68 1.25
CA PRO A 235 4.62 -14.33 0.07
C PRO A 235 6.05 -14.83 0.31
N ASP A 236 6.42 -15.93 -0.34
CA ASP A 236 7.76 -16.54 -0.28
C ASP A 236 8.89 -15.58 -0.73
N SER A 237 8.54 -14.55 -1.51
CA SER A 237 9.46 -13.54 -2.02
C SER A 237 9.81 -12.45 -1.01
N VAL A 238 9.06 -12.35 0.09
CA VAL A 238 9.30 -11.36 1.16
C VAL A 238 10.46 -11.82 2.02
N THR A 239 11.47 -10.96 2.10
CA THR A 239 12.69 -11.16 2.89
C THR A 239 12.74 -10.28 4.14
N GLU A 240 11.88 -9.26 4.22
CA GLU A 240 11.87 -8.31 5.34
C GLU A 240 10.44 -7.92 5.72
N ILE A 241 10.09 -8.04 7.00
CA ILE A 241 8.87 -7.50 7.59
C ILE A 241 9.29 -6.36 8.50
N ARG A 242 8.99 -5.11 8.14
CA ARG A 242 9.58 -3.94 8.81
C ARG A 242 8.85 -3.53 10.09
N GLU A 243 9.40 -2.51 10.73
CA GLU A 243 8.91 -1.94 11.98
C GLU A 243 7.39 -1.67 11.92
N ASN A 244 6.66 -2.13 12.94
CA ASN A 244 5.23 -1.89 13.09
C ASN A 244 4.34 -2.37 11.92
N ALA A 245 4.84 -3.26 11.04
CA ALA A 245 4.14 -3.67 9.81
C ALA A 245 2.69 -4.14 10.04
N PHE A 246 2.43 -4.86 11.13
CA PHE A 246 1.12 -5.35 11.58
C PHE A 246 0.81 -4.94 13.02
N TYR A 247 1.35 -3.79 13.45
CA TYR A 247 1.12 -3.24 14.79
C TYR A 247 -0.39 -3.12 15.08
N ARG A 248 -0.89 -3.67 16.19
CA ARG A 248 -2.31 -3.60 16.57
C ARG A 248 -3.31 -4.16 15.55
N CYS A 249 -2.93 -5.21 14.82
CA CYS A 249 -3.88 -6.07 14.12
C CYS A 249 -4.60 -6.96 15.14
N SER A 250 -5.54 -6.39 15.90
CA SER A 250 -6.10 -6.99 17.13
C SER A 250 -6.76 -8.35 16.96
N VAL A 251 -7.30 -8.65 15.77
CA VAL A 251 -7.96 -9.94 15.50
C VAL A 251 -7.09 -10.94 14.75
N LEU A 252 -5.87 -10.57 14.36
CA LEU A 252 -4.95 -11.45 13.65
C LEU A 252 -4.62 -12.67 14.52
N ARG A 253 -4.94 -13.88 14.04
CA ARG A 253 -4.83 -15.11 14.85
C ARG A 253 -3.54 -15.88 14.69
N SER A 254 -3.00 -15.85 13.48
CA SER A 254 -1.81 -16.61 13.13
C SER A 254 -0.96 -15.84 12.15
N ILE A 255 0.36 -15.98 12.28
CA ILE A 255 1.31 -15.44 11.31
C ILE A 255 2.38 -16.46 10.97
N ASN A 256 2.71 -16.55 9.68
CA ASN A 256 3.88 -17.27 9.19
C ASN A 256 4.83 -16.28 8.53
N THR A 257 6.03 -16.12 9.09
CA THR A 257 7.08 -15.24 8.56
C THR A 257 7.71 -15.76 7.27
N ASN A 258 7.45 -17.03 6.93
CA ASN A 258 7.86 -17.67 5.68
C ASN A 258 9.37 -17.55 5.43
N ASN A 259 9.81 -16.94 4.32
CA ASN A 259 11.23 -16.77 4.01
C ASN A 259 11.81 -15.45 4.53
N ALA A 260 11.08 -14.70 5.36
CA ALA A 260 11.59 -13.45 5.91
C ALA A 260 12.88 -13.69 6.71
N GLU A 261 13.94 -12.97 6.36
CA GLU A 261 15.22 -12.99 7.07
C GLU A 261 15.21 -12.04 8.26
N THR A 262 14.42 -10.97 8.17
CA THR A 262 14.32 -9.91 9.18
C THR A 262 12.87 -9.61 9.52
N VAL A 263 12.57 -9.61 10.81
CA VAL A 263 11.35 -9.05 11.41
C VAL A 263 11.74 -7.84 12.23
N GLY A 264 11.14 -6.67 11.94
CA GLY A 264 11.46 -5.40 12.57
C GLY A 264 10.82 -5.23 13.95
N ASN A 265 11.18 -4.11 14.60
CA ASN A 265 10.66 -3.78 15.93
C ASN A 265 9.14 -3.66 15.92
N SER A 266 8.48 -4.22 16.93
CA SER A 266 7.03 -4.14 17.13
C SER A 266 6.19 -4.58 15.92
N ALA A 267 6.73 -5.41 15.02
CA ALA A 267 6.08 -5.81 13.78
C ALA A 267 4.70 -6.45 14.01
N PHE A 268 4.52 -7.22 15.09
CA PHE A 268 3.26 -7.86 15.50
C PHE A 268 2.93 -7.52 16.96
N TYR A 269 3.22 -6.29 17.38
CA TYR A 269 2.94 -5.84 18.75
C TYR A 269 1.45 -5.58 18.96
N ASP A 270 0.91 -6.02 20.11
CA ASP A 270 -0.49 -5.79 20.53
C ASP A 270 -1.51 -6.34 19.51
N CYS A 271 -1.16 -7.45 18.84
CA CYS A 271 -2.08 -8.31 18.11
C CYS A 271 -2.78 -9.24 19.10
N GLN A 272 -3.78 -8.70 19.80
CA GLN A 272 -4.34 -9.31 21.01
C GLN A 272 -4.85 -10.75 20.85
N ASN A 273 -5.35 -11.11 19.66
CA ASN A 273 -5.82 -12.47 19.35
C ASN A 273 -4.77 -13.37 18.67
N LEU A 274 -3.51 -12.93 18.57
CA LEU A 274 -2.45 -13.71 17.94
C LEU A 274 -2.13 -14.93 18.80
N GLU A 275 -2.54 -16.11 18.35
CA GLU A 275 -2.40 -17.38 19.07
C GLU A 275 -1.14 -18.13 18.64
N ASN A 276 -0.82 -18.09 17.35
CA ASN A 276 0.23 -18.91 16.74
C ASN A 276 1.19 -18.08 15.87
N VAL A 277 2.49 -18.26 16.06
CA VAL A 277 3.52 -17.61 15.25
C VAL A 277 4.46 -18.67 14.67
N THR A 278 4.74 -18.61 13.37
CA THR A 278 5.77 -19.42 12.73
C THR A 278 6.95 -18.58 12.31
N LEU A 279 8.12 -18.90 12.87
CA LEU A 279 9.42 -18.36 12.50
C LEU A 279 10.03 -19.29 11.44
N GLY A 280 10.07 -18.84 10.19
CA GLY A 280 10.50 -19.67 9.08
C GLY A 280 12.02 -19.85 9.00
N LYS A 281 12.46 -20.81 8.18
CA LYS A 281 13.85 -21.29 8.14
C LYS A 281 14.88 -20.19 7.87
N GLY A 282 14.51 -19.16 7.12
CA GLY A 282 15.40 -18.06 6.73
C GLY A 282 15.61 -16.99 7.79
N LEU A 283 14.87 -17.02 8.91
CA LEU A 283 14.86 -15.93 9.88
C LEU A 283 16.19 -15.81 10.63
N LYS A 284 16.83 -14.64 10.53
CA LYS A 284 18.12 -14.31 11.14
C LYS A 284 17.98 -13.31 12.28
N THR A 285 17.09 -12.33 12.12
CA THR A 285 16.94 -11.21 13.07
C THR A 285 15.48 -10.97 13.39
N ILE A 286 15.17 -10.74 14.66
CA ILE A 286 13.86 -10.36 15.16
C ILE A 286 13.99 -9.13 16.07
N GLY A 287 13.18 -8.11 15.80
CA GLY A 287 13.28 -6.81 16.44
C GLY A 287 12.70 -6.78 17.86
N ASN A 288 13.00 -5.70 18.57
CA ASN A 288 12.49 -5.46 19.92
C ASN A 288 10.96 -5.43 19.92
N GLU A 289 10.34 -6.07 20.90
CA GLU A 289 8.90 -6.11 21.13
C GLU A 289 8.09 -6.58 19.89
N SER A 290 8.71 -7.28 18.93
CA SER A 290 8.03 -7.71 17.71
C SER A 290 6.83 -8.62 17.96
N LEU A 291 6.86 -9.38 19.05
CA LEU A 291 5.81 -10.26 19.56
C LEU A 291 5.24 -9.77 20.91
N GLY A 292 5.52 -8.52 21.29
CA GLY A 292 5.10 -7.92 22.55
C GLY A 292 3.58 -7.73 22.66
N HIS A 293 3.07 -7.81 23.88
CA HIS A 293 1.66 -7.53 24.22
C HIS A 293 0.62 -8.39 23.47
N ASN A 294 1.01 -9.58 23.01
CA ASN A 294 0.08 -10.55 22.40
C ASN A 294 -0.55 -11.43 23.48
N LEU A 295 -1.74 -11.03 23.95
CA LEU A 295 -2.39 -11.61 25.13
C LEU A 295 -2.84 -13.08 24.94
N MET A 296 -3.09 -13.50 23.71
CA MET A 296 -3.51 -14.87 23.37
C MET A 296 -2.37 -15.75 22.84
N LEU A 297 -1.13 -15.23 22.79
CA LEU A 297 0.00 -15.96 22.20
C LEU A 297 0.29 -17.22 23.00
N THR A 298 0.06 -18.36 22.36
CA THR A 298 0.17 -19.68 22.99
C THR A 298 1.35 -20.46 22.42
N ASN A 299 1.55 -20.42 21.09
CA ASN A 299 2.55 -21.23 20.42
C ASN A 299 3.44 -20.40 19.49
N VAL A 300 4.74 -20.59 19.61
CA VAL A 300 5.74 -20.11 18.64
C VAL A 300 6.45 -21.32 18.05
N TYR A 301 6.36 -21.50 16.74
CA TYR A 301 7.00 -22.60 15.99
C TYR A 301 8.22 -22.06 15.27
N ALA A 302 9.41 -22.51 15.65
CA ALA A 302 10.67 -22.06 15.08
C ALA A 302 11.33 -23.14 14.21
N TYR A 303 11.41 -22.87 12.92
CA TYR A 303 12.13 -23.67 11.93
C TYR A 303 13.55 -23.14 11.65
N CYS A 304 13.94 -22.06 12.34
CA CYS A 304 15.27 -21.46 12.28
C CYS A 304 16.07 -21.73 13.56
N GLY A 305 17.37 -21.45 13.53
CA GLY A 305 18.15 -21.28 14.78
C GLY A 305 17.71 -20.03 15.54
N GLN A 306 18.27 -19.80 16.74
CA GLN A 306 17.92 -18.63 17.55
C GLN A 306 18.20 -17.33 16.78
N PRO A 307 17.17 -16.54 16.41
CA PRO A 307 17.40 -15.29 15.72
C PRO A 307 18.01 -14.25 16.67
N GLN A 308 18.86 -13.39 16.13
CA GLN A 308 19.39 -12.24 16.86
C GLN A 308 18.22 -11.35 17.31
N GLY A 309 18.20 -10.97 18.59
CA GLY A 309 17.14 -10.15 19.18
C GLY A 309 15.96 -10.93 19.77
N PHE A 310 15.98 -12.26 19.73
CA PHE A 310 14.88 -13.06 20.31
C PHE A 310 14.63 -12.75 21.79
N ALA A 311 15.69 -12.48 22.57
CA ALA A 311 15.56 -12.16 23.99
C ALA A 311 14.75 -10.87 24.28
N SER A 312 14.68 -9.95 23.32
CA SER A 312 13.94 -8.69 23.43
C SER A 312 12.70 -8.66 22.54
N CYS A 313 12.29 -9.78 21.94
CA CYS A 313 11.16 -9.81 21.01
C CYS A 313 9.80 -9.69 21.71
N GLY A 314 9.74 -9.74 23.04
CA GLY A 314 8.51 -9.56 23.81
C GLY A 314 7.57 -10.76 23.79
N MET A 315 8.06 -11.97 23.45
CA MET A 315 7.26 -13.19 23.51
C MET A 315 6.68 -13.39 24.91
N SER A 316 5.37 -13.64 24.99
CA SER A 316 4.67 -13.87 26.27
C SER A 316 5.32 -15.00 27.07
N GLU A 317 5.45 -14.82 28.40
CA GLU A 317 5.95 -15.86 29.31
C GLU A 317 5.07 -17.11 29.32
N SER A 318 3.79 -16.99 28.94
CA SER A 318 2.86 -18.12 28.82
C SER A 318 3.00 -18.90 27.52
N ALA A 319 3.72 -18.37 26.52
CA ALA A 319 3.85 -19.01 25.22
C ALA A 319 4.87 -20.16 25.26
N THR A 320 4.56 -21.26 24.59
CA THR A 320 5.49 -22.37 24.40
C THR A 320 6.25 -22.17 23.09
N LEU A 321 7.58 -22.30 23.13
CA LEU A 321 8.44 -22.29 21.95
C LEU A 321 8.71 -23.71 21.49
N TYR A 322 8.11 -24.13 20.38
CA TYR A 322 8.42 -25.39 19.70
C TYR A 322 9.52 -25.11 18.67
N ALA A 323 10.73 -25.61 18.89
CA ALA A 323 11.87 -25.33 18.02
C ALA A 323 12.41 -26.60 17.38
N ASN A 324 12.77 -26.49 16.10
CA ASN A 324 13.36 -27.60 15.35
C ASN A 324 14.73 -27.97 15.96
N TYR A 325 14.81 -29.21 16.46
CA TYR A 325 15.99 -29.78 17.13
C TYR A 325 17.27 -29.59 16.32
N ASP A 326 17.22 -29.78 15.00
CA ASP A 326 18.42 -29.81 14.14
C ASP A 326 19.10 -28.44 14.00
N VAL A 327 18.36 -27.35 14.22
CA VAL A 327 18.85 -25.98 14.05
C VAL A 327 18.84 -25.16 15.34
N ALA A 328 18.07 -25.59 16.35
CA ALA A 328 17.86 -24.88 17.60
C ALA A 328 18.45 -25.60 18.83
N ALA A 329 19.30 -26.61 18.66
CA ALA A 329 19.86 -27.39 19.78
C ALA A 329 20.58 -26.55 20.85
N ASN A 330 21.19 -25.42 20.46
CA ASN A 330 21.89 -24.50 21.38
C ASN A 330 21.04 -23.30 21.81
N TRP A 331 19.81 -23.18 21.30
CA TRP A 331 18.90 -22.11 21.69
C TRP A 331 18.37 -22.45 23.08
N SER A 332 18.60 -21.57 24.05
CA SER A 332 17.97 -21.65 25.37
C SER A 332 16.90 -20.58 25.49
N ALA A 333 15.64 -21.00 25.59
CA ALA A 333 14.49 -20.12 25.83
C ALA A 333 13.56 -20.70 26.90
N PRO A 334 12.79 -19.85 27.62
CA PRO A 334 11.74 -20.31 28.53
C PRO A 334 10.70 -21.15 27.78
N HIS A 335 10.16 -22.18 28.45
CA HIS A 335 9.10 -23.04 27.92
C HIS A 335 9.37 -23.61 26.51
N GLN A 336 10.64 -23.94 26.24
CA GLN A 336 11.06 -24.50 24.96
C GLN A 336 10.86 -26.02 24.90
N VAL A 337 10.30 -26.48 23.80
CA VAL A 337 10.17 -27.89 23.41
C VAL A 337 10.97 -28.09 22.13
N LEU A 338 11.90 -29.05 22.15
CA LEU A 338 12.68 -29.41 20.96
C LEU A 338 12.01 -30.61 20.28
N GLU A 339 11.64 -30.44 19.01
CA GLU A 339 11.00 -31.47 18.19
C GLU A 339 11.75 -31.65 16.87
N LYS A 340 11.65 -32.84 16.27
CA LYS A 340 12.10 -33.02 14.89
C LYS A 340 11.18 -32.24 13.96
N GLU A 341 11.70 -31.79 12.82
CA GLU A 341 10.95 -30.96 11.87
C GLU A 341 9.58 -31.57 11.47
N ASP A 342 9.53 -32.88 11.22
CA ASP A 342 8.29 -33.57 10.83
C ASP A 342 7.22 -33.56 11.94
N ASP A 343 7.63 -33.60 13.20
CA ASP A 343 6.71 -33.56 14.34
C ASP A 343 6.27 -32.12 14.63
N LEU A 344 7.20 -31.16 14.53
CA LEU A 344 6.91 -29.73 14.60
C LEU A 344 5.85 -29.31 13.58
N ARG A 345 5.95 -29.84 12.36
CA ARG A 345 4.96 -29.61 11.30
C ARG A 345 3.58 -30.13 11.67
N LYS A 346 3.49 -31.34 12.25
CA LYS A 346 2.20 -31.90 12.71
C LYS A 346 1.61 -31.10 13.85
N SER A 347 2.45 -30.67 14.81
CA SER A 347 2.05 -29.80 15.92
C SER A 347 1.45 -28.48 15.42
N PHE A 348 2.13 -27.83 14.45
CA PHE A 348 1.63 -26.63 13.79
C PHE A 348 0.33 -26.87 13.02
N GLU A 349 0.26 -27.92 12.20
CA GLU A 349 -0.95 -28.26 11.42
C GLU A 349 -2.12 -28.51 12.37
N ALA A 350 -1.94 -29.24 13.46
CA ALA A 350 -2.99 -29.48 14.46
C ALA A 350 -3.48 -28.18 15.13
N ALA A 351 -2.58 -27.25 15.46
CA ALA A 351 -2.92 -25.98 16.08
C ALA A 351 -3.58 -24.97 15.13
N THR A 352 -3.35 -25.10 13.82
CA THR A 352 -3.83 -24.16 12.80
C THR A 352 -4.96 -24.68 11.91
N MET A 353 -5.26 -25.99 11.94
CA MET A 353 -6.38 -26.63 11.22
C MET A 353 -7.73 -25.91 11.36
N PRO A 354 -8.13 -25.33 12.52
CA PRO A 354 -9.39 -24.59 12.61
C PRO A 354 -9.45 -23.34 11.71
N TYR A 355 -8.29 -22.79 11.34
CA TYR A 355 -8.16 -21.47 10.71
C TYR A 355 -7.79 -21.54 9.22
N VAL A 356 -6.92 -22.48 8.82
CA VAL A 356 -6.47 -22.65 7.42
C VAL A 356 -7.63 -23.02 6.49
N VAL A 357 -8.61 -23.79 6.99
CA VAL A 357 -9.80 -24.20 6.22
C VAL A 357 -10.67 -22.99 5.87
N GLY A 358 -10.82 -22.01 6.76
CA GLY A 358 -11.60 -20.79 6.50
C GLY A 358 -11.00 -19.92 5.40
N SER A 359 -9.69 -19.68 5.45
CA SER A 359 -8.96 -18.86 4.48
C SER A 359 -8.84 -19.55 3.11
N MET A 360 -8.61 -20.87 3.06
CA MET A 360 -8.53 -21.62 1.80
C MET A 360 -9.88 -21.71 1.07
N ILE A 361 -11.00 -21.87 1.81
CA ILE A 361 -12.34 -21.86 1.20
C ILE A 361 -12.61 -20.51 0.51
N LEU A 362 -12.19 -19.39 1.11
CA LEU A 362 -12.37 -18.07 0.52
C LEU A 362 -11.49 -17.85 -0.72
N ILE A 363 -10.23 -18.32 -0.71
CA ILE A 363 -9.33 -18.27 -1.87
C ILE A 363 -9.89 -19.09 -3.03
N ILE A 364 -10.44 -20.28 -2.77
CA ILE A 364 -11.10 -21.11 -3.79
C ILE A 364 -12.33 -20.40 -4.36
N ILE A 365 -13.12 -19.72 -3.52
CA ILE A 365 -14.27 -18.92 -3.97
C ILE A 365 -13.81 -17.73 -4.83
N LEU A 366 -12.77 -17.00 -4.42
CA LEU A 366 -12.25 -15.84 -5.16
C LEU A 366 -11.60 -16.24 -6.49
N LEU A 367 -10.81 -17.32 -6.52
CA LEU A 367 -10.27 -17.91 -7.75
C LEU A 367 -11.39 -18.46 -8.65
N GLY A 368 -12.45 -19.02 -8.07
CA GLY A 368 -13.66 -19.43 -8.78
C GLY A 368 -14.40 -18.27 -9.45
N VAL A 369 -14.52 -17.13 -8.76
CA VAL A 369 -15.13 -15.91 -9.31
C VAL A 369 -14.26 -15.29 -10.42
N LEU A 370 -12.93 -15.27 -10.23
CA LEU A 370 -11.97 -14.80 -11.25
C LEU A 370 -12.01 -15.67 -12.52
N THR A 371 -12.01 -17.00 -12.36
CA THR A 371 -12.09 -17.95 -13.49
C THR A 371 -13.46 -17.93 -14.19
N TRP A 372 -14.56 -17.77 -13.44
CA TRP A 372 -15.89 -17.60 -14.02
C TRP A 372 -16.00 -16.30 -14.84
N ARG A 373 -15.47 -15.18 -14.34
CA ARG A 373 -15.45 -13.91 -15.08
C ARG A 373 -14.50 -13.91 -16.28
N TYR A 374 -13.37 -14.61 -16.18
CA TYR A 374 -12.51 -14.84 -17.34
C TYR A 374 -13.28 -15.59 -18.43
N ARG A 375 -14.02 -16.66 -18.07
CA ARG A 375 -14.87 -17.40 -19.04
C ARG A 375 -16.05 -16.59 -19.57
N SER A 376 -16.69 -15.74 -18.76
CA SER A 376 -17.79 -14.90 -19.24
C SER A 376 -17.32 -13.78 -20.18
N LYS A 377 -16.06 -13.31 -20.06
CA LYS A 377 -15.46 -12.33 -20.99
C LYS A 377 -15.19 -12.88 -22.41
N TYR A 378 -15.15 -14.19 -22.61
CA TYR A 378 -14.97 -14.83 -23.94
C TYR A 378 -16.25 -15.44 -24.51
N LEU A 379 -17.39 -15.23 -23.83
CA LEU A 379 -18.70 -15.79 -24.22
C LEU A 379 -19.71 -14.72 -24.66
N VAL A 380 -19.27 -13.48 -24.89
CA VAL A 380 -20.08 -12.37 -25.42
C VAL A 380 -19.55 -11.92 -26.76
#